data_AF-A0A0D0TAS8-F1
#
_entry.id   AF-A0A0D0TAS8-F1
#
_cell.length_a   1.000
_cell.length_b   1.000
_cell.length_c   1.000
_cell.angle_alpha   90.00
_cell.angle_beta   90.00
_cell.angle_gamma   90.00
#
_symmetry.space_group_name_H-M   'P 1'
#
loop_
_entity.id
_entity.type
_entity.pdbx_description
1 polymer ?
#
loop_
_entity_poly.entity_id
_entity_poly.type
_entity_poly.pdbx_seq_one_letter_code
_entity_poly.pdbx_strand_id
1 'polypeptide(L)'
;MTTSTGSTGVFGLAPPMPYWNRSLLTGRFQEQVDQAHKRMEGINKPEQDVRRKPDFSTGRPPGDKRTAEEIIKDNPILANLKRVKDANFSLAFELVGDWTEDNKDPNARADAAFNAARVLNYIDTSLSAEGKYRGDVHGNGVLEGFTSSGDARRGTPAGMWKDFTEQGYTALRDDHRLDSTQDGHVLRDGSNFEGILRKLHLSAPPINRTYGKDPRAGS
;
A
#
# COMPACT_ATOMS: atom_id res chain seq x y z
N MET A 1 -24.02 41.89 19.55
CA MET A 1 -23.91 41.06 18.33
C MET A 1 -22.44 40.98 17.98
N THR A 2 -21.77 39.91 18.40
CA THR A 2 -20.36 39.66 18.10
C THR A 2 -20.30 38.58 17.03
N THR A 3 -19.91 38.97 15.82
CA THR A 3 -19.69 38.06 14.70
C THR A 3 -18.39 37.30 14.92
N SER A 4 -18.52 35.98 15.10
CA SER A 4 -17.43 35.01 15.08
C SER A 4 -16.98 34.81 13.63
N THR A 5 -15.80 35.31 13.29
CA THR A 5 -15.14 35.00 12.01
C THR A 5 -14.36 33.70 12.17
N GLY A 6 -14.91 32.62 11.61
CA GLY A 6 -14.24 31.32 11.54
C GLY A 6 -13.00 31.40 10.66
N SER A 7 -11.83 31.20 11.26
CA SER A 7 -10.57 31.02 10.54
C SER A 7 -10.58 29.62 9.91
N THR A 8 -10.88 29.54 8.62
CA THR A 8 -10.58 28.38 7.77
C THR A 8 -9.07 28.19 7.71
N GLY A 9 -8.53 27.39 8.63
CA GLY A 9 -7.13 27.02 8.65
C GLY A 9 -6.80 26.11 7.47
N VAL A 10 -5.89 26.57 6.62
CA VAL A 10 -5.28 25.77 5.56
C VAL A 10 -4.54 24.60 6.23
N PHE A 11 -4.99 23.38 5.99
CA PHE A 11 -4.46 22.15 6.60
C PHE A 11 -3.07 21.85 6.02
N GLY A 12 -2.01 22.33 6.68
CA GLY A 12 -0.66 21.85 6.42
C GLY A 12 -0.52 20.40 6.88
N LEU A 13 -0.52 19.47 5.93
CA LEU A 13 -0.12 18.08 6.15
C LEU A 13 1.34 18.02 6.60
N ALA A 14 1.72 16.99 7.36
CA ALA A 14 3.12 16.75 7.69
C ALA A 14 3.95 16.67 6.40
N PRO A 15 5.09 17.39 6.30
CA PRO A 15 5.96 17.25 5.14
C PRO A 15 6.43 15.79 5.04
N PRO A 16 6.65 15.26 3.83
CA PRO A 16 7.33 13.99 3.67
C PRO A 16 8.69 14.10 4.35
N MET A 17 8.86 13.39 5.47
CA MET A 17 10.12 13.34 6.20
C MET A 17 10.99 12.31 5.48
N PRO A 18 12.18 12.67 4.96
CA PRO A 18 13.00 11.79 4.12
C PRO A 18 13.40 10.47 4.81
N TYR A 19 13.24 10.40 6.14
CA TYR A 19 13.17 9.15 6.88
C TYR A 19 12.09 9.31 7.95
N TRP A 20 11.01 8.55 7.87
CA TRP A 20 10.02 8.54 8.94
C TRP A 20 10.72 8.09 10.23
N ASN A 21 10.85 9.00 11.19
CA ASN A 21 11.38 8.72 12.52
C ASN A 21 10.50 9.44 13.55
N ARG A 22 9.74 8.66 14.32
CA ARG A 22 8.86 9.16 15.39
C ARG A 22 9.59 10.07 16.37
N SER A 23 10.85 9.79 16.68
CA SER A 23 11.65 10.54 17.65
C SER A 23 12.01 11.96 17.17
N LEU A 24 11.84 12.23 15.88
CA LEU A 24 12.09 13.56 15.28
C LEU A 24 10.81 14.40 15.15
N LEU A 25 9.63 13.84 15.48
CA LEU A 25 8.37 14.58 15.45
C LEU A 25 8.31 15.55 16.62
N THR A 26 8.04 16.82 16.33
CA THR A 26 7.93 17.86 17.35
C THR A 26 6.71 18.75 17.12
N GLY A 27 6.20 19.36 18.19
CA GLY A 27 5.10 20.31 18.15
C GLY A 27 3.83 19.76 17.51
N ARG A 28 3.26 20.52 16.57
CA ARG A 28 1.97 20.23 15.90
C ARG A 28 1.93 18.86 15.22
N PHE A 29 3.06 18.33 14.72
CA PHE A 29 3.06 17.02 14.05
C PHE A 29 2.88 15.87 15.04
N GLN A 30 3.44 16.00 16.25
CA GLN A 30 3.22 15.03 17.33
C GLN A 30 1.74 15.01 17.72
N GLU A 31 1.11 16.18 17.87
CA GLU A 31 -0.33 16.29 18.18
C GLU A 31 -1.21 15.64 17.09
N GLN A 32 -0.86 15.81 15.81
CA GLN A 32 -1.56 15.17 14.69
C GLN A 32 -1.43 13.64 14.75
N VAL A 33 -0.23 13.11 15.03
CA VAL A 33 0.00 11.68 15.22
C VAL A 33 -0.78 11.14 16.42
N ASP A 34 -0.79 11.85 17.55
CA ASP A 34 -1.53 11.45 18.74
C ASP A 34 -3.04 11.42 18.48
N GLN A 35 -3.57 12.40 17.75
CA GLN A 35 -4.96 12.40 17.31
C GLN A 35 -5.27 11.23 16.36
N ALA A 36 -4.35 10.91 15.44
CA ALA A 36 -4.50 9.76 14.55
C ALA A 36 -4.51 8.45 15.35
N HIS A 37 -3.59 8.28 16.29
CA HIS A 37 -3.53 7.11 17.18
C HIS A 37 -4.78 6.97 18.04
N LYS A 38 -5.30 8.08 18.59
CA LYS A 38 -6.56 8.08 19.34
C LYS A 38 -7.74 7.59 18.50
N ARG A 39 -7.75 7.86 17.20
CA ARG A 39 -8.79 7.34 16.28
C ARG A 39 -8.62 5.84 16.00
N MET A 40 -7.43 5.28 16.19
CA MET A 40 -7.10 3.87 16.01
C MET A 40 -7.21 3.06 17.31
N GLU A 41 -7.39 3.71 18.44
CA GLU A 41 -7.46 3.08 19.76
C GLU A 41 -8.60 2.05 19.82
N GLY A 42 -8.30 0.85 20.34
CA GLY A 42 -9.25 -0.25 20.45
C GLY A 42 -9.58 -0.97 19.14
N ILE A 43 -9.06 -0.53 18.00
CA ILE A 43 -9.22 -1.22 16.71
C ILE A 43 -8.14 -2.30 16.60
N ASN A 44 -8.56 -3.56 16.41
CA ASN A 44 -7.65 -4.64 16.07
C ASN A 44 -7.13 -4.46 14.64
N LYS A 45 -5.80 -4.48 14.46
CA LYS A 45 -5.13 -4.26 13.16
C LYS A 45 -5.62 -2.97 12.46
N PRO A 46 -5.40 -1.80 13.08
CA PRO A 46 -5.98 -0.54 12.60
C PRO A 46 -5.52 -0.15 11.20
N GLU A 47 -4.44 -0.73 10.69
CA GLU A 47 -4.02 -0.57 9.31
C GLU A 47 -5.00 -1.14 8.27
N GLN A 48 -5.92 -1.99 8.69
CA GLN A 48 -7.00 -2.55 7.85
C GLN A 48 -8.27 -1.67 7.87
N ASP A 49 -8.34 -0.64 8.71
CA ASP A 49 -9.47 0.30 8.71
C ASP A 49 -9.35 1.33 7.57
N VAL A 50 -9.97 0.99 6.44
CA VAL A 50 -9.95 1.79 5.21
C VAL A 50 -11.04 2.86 5.14
N ARG A 51 -11.90 2.99 6.18
CA ARG A 51 -12.96 4.02 6.21
C ARG A 51 -12.41 5.43 6.24
N ARG A 52 -11.12 5.58 6.55
CA ARG A 52 -10.42 6.85 6.62
C ARG A 52 -9.19 6.78 5.73
N LYS A 53 -9.09 7.77 4.86
CA LYS A 53 -7.87 8.00 4.09
C LYS A 53 -6.67 8.19 5.03
N PRO A 54 -5.53 7.53 4.78
CA PRO A 54 -4.30 7.89 5.47
C PRO A 54 -3.79 9.22 4.90
N ASP A 55 -3.50 10.18 5.78
CA ASP A 55 -3.07 11.54 5.38
C ASP A 55 -1.56 11.76 5.57
N PHE A 56 -0.93 10.96 6.42
CA PHE A 56 0.49 10.99 6.74
C PHE A 56 0.90 9.70 7.50
N SER A 57 2.20 9.47 7.59
CA SER A 57 2.79 8.33 8.30
C SER A 57 2.76 8.55 9.83
N THR A 58 2.19 7.59 10.56
CA THR A 58 2.01 7.66 12.03
C THR A 58 2.87 6.66 12.79
N GLY A 59 3.32 5.61 12.09
CA GLY A 59 3.82 4.38 12.72
C GLY A 59 2.70 3.63 13.45
N ARG A 60 3.07 2.55 14.13
CA ARG A 60 2.12 1.71 14.87
C ARG A 60 1.51 2.49 16.05
N PRO A 61 0.20 2.42 16.30
CA PRO A 61 -0.41 3.07 17.45
C PRO A 61 0.11 2.48 18.77
N PRO A 62 0.00 3.23 19.88
CA PRO A 62 0.38 2.73 21.20
C PRO A 62 -0.30 1.39 21.52
N GLY A 63 0.48 0.43 22.00
CA GLY A 63 0.00 -0.91 22.34
C GLY A 63 0.12 -1.95 21.21
N ASP A 64 0.27 -1.52 19.95
CA ASP A 64 0.61 -2.44 18.87
C ASP A 64 2.11 -2.79 18.93
N LYS A 65 2.39 -4.04 19.31
CA LYS A 65 3.75 -4.57 19.49
C LYS A 65 4.20 -5.47 18.34
N ARG A 66 3.39 -5.58 17.28
CA ARG A 66 3.69 -6.50 16.17
C ARG A 66 4.99 -6.14 15.48
N THR A 67 5.77 -7.14 15.07
CA THR A 67 6.97 -6.94 14.27
C THR A 67 6.62 -6.57 12.82
N ALA A 68 7.63 -6.12 12.06
CA ALA A 68 7.46 -5.90 10.63
C ALA A 68 6.99 -7.18 9.92
N GLU A 69 7.54 -8.35 10.27
CA GLU A 69 7.15 -9.64 9.70
C GLU A 69 5.69 -9.99 9.98
N GLU A 70 5.21 -9.72 11.20
CA GLU A 70 3.82 -9.98 11.57
C GLU A 70 2.86 -9.08 10.77
N ILE A 71 3.20 -7.79 10.62
CA ILE A 71 2.41 -6.85 9.81
C ILE A 71 2.44 -7.23 8.33
N ILE A 72 3.61 -7.60 7.80
CA ILE A 72 3.76 -8.06 6.41
C ILE A 72 2.97 -9.35 6.18
N LYS A 73 2.97 -10.28 7.14
CA LYS A 73 2.16 -11.51 7.06
C LYS A 73 0.67 -11.21 7.07
N ASP A 74 0.24 -10.22 7.85
CA ASP A 74 -1.14 -9.75 7.92
C ASP A 74 -1.58 -8.93 6.69
N ASN A 75 -0.64 -8.49 5.85
CA ASN A 75 -0.90 -7.77 4.61
C ASN A 75 -0.24 -8.49 3.40
N PRO A 76 -0.95 -9.44 2.76
CA PRO A 76 -0.42 -10.19 1.63
C PRO A 76 0.00 -9.32 0.43
N ILE A 77 -0.60 -8.14 0.25
CA ILE A 77 -0.21 -7.19 -0.80
C ILE A 77 1.20 -6.71 -0.55
N LEU A 78 1.48 -6.25 0.67
CA LEU A 78 2.80 -5.79 1.08
C LEU A 78 3.84 -6.91 0.93
N ALA A 79 3.49 -8.14 1.31
CA ALA A 79 4.35 -9.31 1.14
C ALA A 79 4.66 -9.65 -0.32
N ASN A 80 3.70 -9.44 -1.22
CA ASN A 80 3.83 -9.72 -2.65
C ASN A 80 4.45 -8.58 -3.44
N LEU A 81 4.36 -7.33 -2.95
CA LEU A 81 4.87 -6.14 -3.63
C LEU A 81 6.37 -6.26 -3.89
N LYS A 82 7.14 -6.83 -2.95
CA LYS A 82 8.59 -7.07 -3.10
C LYS A 82 9.01 -7.91 -4.32
N ARG A 83 8.06 -8.60 -4.95
CA ARG A 83 8.29 -9.40 -6.17
C ARG A 83 8.06 -8.60 -7.45
N VAL A 84 7.55 -7.37 -7.33
CA VAL A 84 7.32 -6.45 -8.44
C VAL A 84 8.60 -5.63 -8.63
N LYS A 85 9.16 -5.67 -9.84
CA LYS A 85 10.46 -5.08 -10.15
C LYS A 85 10.49 -3.56 -9.94
N ASP A 86 9.46 -2.86 -10.41
CA ASP A 86 9.41 -1.40 -10.49
C ASP A 86 8.30 -0.81 -9.61
N ALA A 87 8.16 -1.31 -8.37
CA ALA A 87 7.17 -0.81 -7.41
C ALA A 87 7.57 0.52 -6.71
N ASN A 88 8.57 1.24 -7.25
CA ASN A 88 9.05 2.53 -6.72
C ASN A 88 9.43 2.51 -5.22
N PHE A 89 10.07 1.44 -4.76
CA PHE A 89 10.42 1.27 -3.34
C PHE A 89 11.20 2.44 -2.74
N SER A 90 12.18 3.00 -3.47
CA SER A 90 12.98 4.12 -2.96
C SER A 90 12.12 5.32 -2.58
N LEU A 91 11.18 5.71 -3.47
CA LEU A 91 10.27 6.81 -3.22
C LEU A 91 9.23 6.47 -2.14
N ALA A 92 8.76 5.21 -2.12
CA ALA A 92 7.87 4.76 -1.07
C ALA A 92 8.54 4.86 0.32
N PHE A 93 9.81 4.51 0.44
CA PHE A 93 10.55 4.56 1.70
C PHE A 93 10.70 5.98 2.25
N GLU A 94 10.80 7.00 1.40
CA GLU A 94 10.79 8.40 1.81
C GLU A 94 9.44 8.82 2.44
N LEU A 95 8.35 8.15 2.09
CA LEU A 95 7.01 8.49 2.56
C LEU A 95 6.62 7.69 3.81
N VAL A 96 6.83 6.38 3.78
CA VAL A 96 6.36 5.46 4.82
C VAL A 96 7.46 4.88 5.70
N GLY A 97 8.74 5.08 5.33
CA GLY A 97 9.90 4.44 5.93
C GLY A 97 10.31 3.15 5.21
N ASP A 98 11.51 2.64 5.48
CA ASP A 98 11.99 1.35 4.94
C ASP A 98 11.51 0.19 5.81
N TRP A 99 10.63 -0.65 5.26
CA TRP A 99 10.08 -1.85 5.92
C TRP A 99 10.82 -3.14 5.57
N THR A 100 11.87 -3.06 4.74
CA THR A 100 12.65 -4.21 4.30
C THR A 100 13.68 -4.64 5.35
N GLU A 101 14.31 -5.79 5.13
CA GLU A 101 15.36 -6.30 6.00
C GLU A 101 16.63 -5.44 6.01
N ASP A 102 16.76 -4.49 5.07
CA ASP A 102 17.88 -3.55 5.04
C ASP A 102 17.83 -2.55 6.21
N ASN A 103 16.63 -2.20 6.67
CA ASN A 103 16.44 -1.42 7.90
C ASN A 103 16.66 -2.29 9.15
N LYS A 104 17.79 -2.08 9.82
CA LYS A 104 18.21 -2.85 11.00
C LYS A 104 17.56 -2.39 12.31
N ASP A 105 16.84 -1.27 12.33
CA ASP A 105 16.04 -0.86 13.49
C ASP A 105 14.69 -1.58 13.45
N PRO A 106 14.44 -2.55 14.35
CA PRO A 106 13.21 -3.34 14.32
C PRO A 106 11.95 -2.52 14.59
N ASN A 107 12.04 -1.43 15.36
CA ASN A 107 10.89 -0.58 15.65
C ASN A 107 10.57 0.32 14.47
N ALA A 108 11.58 0.99 13.90
CA ALA A 108 11.39 1.83 12.72
C ALA A 108 10.87 1.00 11.53
N ARG A 109 11.39 -0.21 11.35
CA ARG A 109 10.93 -1.13 10.30
C ARG A 109 9.49 -1.59 10.50
N ALA A 110 9.09 -1.88 11.74
CA ALA A 110 7.70 -2.26 12.05
C ALA A 110 6.72 -1.10 11.86
N ASP A 111 7.13 0.12 12.21
CA ASP A 111 6.34 1.32 11.95
C ASP A 111 6.22 1.61 10.44
N ALA A 112 7.30 1.38 9.69
CA ALA A 112 7.28 1.48 8.23
C ALA A 112 6.35 0.47 7.58
N ALA A 113 6.39 -0.79 8.03
CA ALA A 113 5.48 -1.84 7.56
C ALA A 113 4.02 -1.47 7.84
N PHE A 114 3.73 -0.90 9.01
CA PHE A 114 2.39 -0.42 9.37
C PHE A 114 1.90 0.70 8.45
N ASN A 115 2.75 1.72 8.21
CA ASN A 115 2.42 2.83 7.32
C ASN A 115 2.17 2.35 5.87
N ALA A 116 3.04 1.48 5.35
CA ALA A 116 2.88 0.88 4.03
C ALA A 116 1.59 0.06 3.93
N ALA A 117 1.29 -0.77 4.93
CA ALA A 117 0.09 -1.57 4.98
C ALA A 117 -1.18 -0.70 4.97
N ARG A 118 -1.20 0.42 5.70
CA ARG A 118 -2.31 1.39 5.67
C ARG A 118 -2.60 1.92 4.28
N VAL A 119 -1.56 2.37 3.59
CA VAL A 119 -1.68 2.92 2.24
C VAL A 119 -2.14 1.85 1.27
N LEU A 120 -1.52 0.66 1.30
CA LEU A 120 -1.87 -0.43 0.39
C LEU A 120 -3.30 -0.94 0.61
N ASN A 121 -3.76 -1.09 1.85
CA ASN A 121 -5.14 -1.48 2.13
C ASN A 121 -6.13 -0.42 1.63
N TYR A 122 -5.82 0.87 1.83
CA TYR A 122 -6.64 1.94 1.29
C TYR A 122 -6.69 1.89 -0.24
N ILE A 123 -5.55 1.78 -0.91
CA ILE A 123 -5.50 1.74 -2.38
C ILE A 123 -6.22 0.50 -2.94
N ASP A 124 -6.00 -0.67 -2.34
CA ASP A 124 -6.60 -1.92 -2.80
C ASP A 124 -8.13 -1.89 -2.73
N THR A 125 -8.67 -1.32 -1.65
CA THR A 125 -10.13 -1.17 -1.43
C THR A 125 -10.77 0.01 -2.17
N SER A 126 -10.02 0.70 -3.04
CA SER A 126 -10.54 1.78 -3.88
C SER A 126 -11.81 1.36 -4.64
N LEU A 127 -12.67 2.31 -4.94
CA LEU A 127 -13.76 2.13 -5.88
C LEU A 127 -13.23 2.20 -7.31
N SER A 128 -13.96 1.63 -8.27
CA SER A 128 -13.64 1.81 -9.69
C SER A 128 -13.69 3.29 -10.10
N ALA A 129 -13.23 3.61 -11.31
CA ALA A 129 -13.34 4.96 -11.86
C ALA A 129 -14.79 5.47 -11.91
N GLU A 130 -15.77 4.56 -11.99
CA GLU A 130 -17.21 4.83 -11.94
C GLU A 130 -17.78 4.87 -10.51
N GLY A 131 -16.95 4.64 -9.48
CA GLY A 131 -17.35 4.66 -8.07
C GLY A 131 -18.06 3.40 -7.63
N LYS A 132 -17.87 2.31 -8.36
CA LYS A 132 -18.50 1.03 -8.05
C LYS A 132 -17.54 0.18 -7.26
N TYR A 133 -18.12 -0.65 -6.41
CA TYR A 133 -17.39 -1.74 -5.76
C TYR A 133 -16.75 -2.65 -6.81
N ARG A 134 -15.51 -3.08 -6.56
CA ARG A 134 -14.68 -3.81 -7.54
C ARG A 134 -14.77 -5.34 -7.40
N GLY A 135 -15.61 -5.88 -6.52
CA GLY A 135 -15.78 -7.33 -6.42
C GLY A 135 -14.55 -8.04 -5.83
N ASP A 136 -14.15 -9.18 -6.38
CA ASP A 136 -13.06 -10.02 -5.84
C ASP A 136 -11.65 -9.60 -6.30
N VAL A 137 -11.55 -8.48 -7.03
CA VAL A 137 -10.24 -7.95 -7.46
C VAL A 137 -9.54 -7.11 -6.38
N HIS A 138 -10.20 -6.83 -5.24
CA HIS A 138 -9.53 -6.35 -4.02
C HIS A 138 -9.55 -7.44 -2.95
N GLY A 139 -8.69 -7.33 -1.93
CA GLY A 139 -8.59 -8.26 -0.80
C GLY A 139 -7.97 -9.62 -1.16
N ASN A 140 -7.52 -9.80 -2.40
CA ASN A 140 -6.96 -11.06 -2.89
C ASN A 140 -5.43 -11.17 -2.71
N GLY A 141 -4.81 -10.17 -2.07
CA GLY A 141 -3.37 -10.13 -1.83
C GLY A 141 -2.52 -9.69 -3.02
N VAL A 142 -3.14 -9.19 -4.10
CA VAL A 142 -2.47 -8.67 -5.29
C VAL A 142 -2.90 -7.22 -5.50
N LEU A 143 -1.91 -6.33 -5.64
CA LEU A 143 -2.18 -4.97 -6.09
C LEU A 143 -2.39 -5.00 -7.62
N GLU A 144 -3.65 -4.92 -8.04
CA GLU A 144 -4.02 -5.05 -9.45
C GLU A 144 -3.44 -3.92 -10.31
N GLY A 145 -3.04 -4.24 -11.56
CA GLY A 145 -2.65 -3.25 -12.56
C GLY A 145 -1.15 -3.13 -12.86
N PHE A 146 -0.29 -3.88 -12.18
CA PHE A 146 1.09 -4.07 -12.63
C PHE A 146 1.12 -4.92 -13.91
N THR A 147 1.98 -4.54 -14.86
CA THR A 147 2.31 -5.35 -16.03
C THR A 147 3.39 -6.37 -15.69
N SER A 148 3.60 -7.32 -16.60
CA SER A 148 4.73 -8.26 -16.55
C SER A 148 6.10 -7.57 -16.60
N SER A 149 6.21 -6.38 -17.20
CA SER A 149 7.42 -5.55 -17.16
C SER A 149 7.64 -4.87 -15.81
N GLY A 150 6.61 -4.75 -14.97
CA GLY A 150 6.65 -4.04 -13.69
C GLY A 150 5.99 -2.66 -13.72
N ASP A 151 5.52 -2.22 -14.89
CA ASP A 151 4.86 -0.91 -15.04
C ASP A 151 3.47 -0.91 -14.40
N ALA A 152 3.11 0.20 -13.76
CA ALA A 152 1.77 0.40 -13.20
C ALA A 152 0.85 1.10 -14.22
N ARG A 153 -0.29 0.48 -14.55
CA ARG A 153 -1.27 1.08 -15.46
C ARG A 153 -2.15 2.12 -14.76
N ARG A 154 -2.38 3.26 -15.39
CA ARG A 154 -3.29 4.30 -14.87
C ARG A 154 -4.73 3.77 -14.79
N GLY A 155 -5.46 4.18 -13.77
CA GLY A 155 -6.83 3.70 -13.51
C GLY A 155 -6.90 2.33 -12.83
N THR A 156 -5.81 1.91 -12.21
CA THR A 156 -5.69 0.68 -11.43
C THR A 156 -5.12 0.99 -10.03
N PRO A 157 -5.25 0.08 -9.05
CA PRO A 157 -4.57 0.21 -7.75
C PRO A 157 -3.06 0.41 -7.86
N ALA A 158 -2.39 -0.32 -8.75
CA ALA A 158 -0.95 -0.14 -8.98
C ALA A 158 -0.64 1.27 -9.49
N GLY A 159 -1.49 1.83 -10.36
CA GLY A 159 -1.38 3.21 -10.83
C GLY A 159 -1.49 4.21 -9.68
N MET A 160 -2.48 4.04 -8.79
CA MET A 160 -2.63 4.89 -7.60
C MET A 160 -1.46 4.72 -6.61
N TRP A 161 -0.88 3.52 -6.48
CA TRP A 161 0.35 3.32 -5.71
C TRP A 161 1.52 4.08 -6.32
N LYS A 162 1.67 4.04 -7.65
CA LYS A 162 2.69 4.83 -8.35
C LYS A 162 2.49 6.33 -8.08
N ASP A 163 1.28 6.84 -8.24
CA ASP A 163 0.96 8.25 -7.95
C ASP A 163 1.27 8.62 -6.49
N PHE A 164 0.95 7.73 -5.55
CA PHE A 164 1.33 7.88 -4.14
C PHE A 164 2.84 7.95 -3.96
N THR A 165 3.62 7.07 -4.59
CA THR A 165 5.09 7.13 -4.47
C THR A 165 5.67 8.42 -5.05
N GLU A 166 5.05 9.01 -6.07
CA GLU A 166 5.57 10.21 -6.74
C GLU A 166 5.10 11.52 -6.08
N GLN A 167 3.90 11.54 -5.49
CA GLN A 167 3.25 12.76 -5.01
C GLN A 167 2.91 12.73 -3.52
N GLY A 168 3.13 11.60 -2.85
CA GLY A 168 2.80 11.38 -1.45
C GLY A 168 1.30 11.21 -1.19
N TYR A 169 0.90 11.48 0.06
CA TYR A 169 -0.47 11.25 0.54
C TYR A 169 -1.55 12.07 -0.17
N THR A 170 -1.19 13.16 -0.86
CA THR A 170 -2.14 13.96 -1.65
C THR A 170 -2.61 13.24 -2.92
N ALA A 171 -1.88 12.24 -3.41
CA ALA A 171 -2.35 11.37 -4.50
C ALA A 171 -3.55 10.50 -4.09
N LEU A 172 -3.70 10.24 -2.80
CA LEU A 172 -4.84 9.48 -2.30
C LEU A 172 -6.07 10.38 -2.34
N ARG A 173 -7.04 9.97 -3.14
CA ARG A 173 -8.25 10.74 -3.41
C ARG A 173 -9.27 10.60 -2.28
N ASP A 174 -9.96 11.69 -1.97
CA ASP A 174 -11.02 11.73 -0.96
C ASP A 174 -12.27 10.96 -1.39
N ASP A 175 -12.55 10.92 -2.69
CA ASP A 175 -13.64 10.11 -3.25
C ASP A 175 -13.32 8.61 -3.30
N HIS A 176 -12.07 8.24 -2.99
CA HIS A 176 -11.56 6.88 -2.96
C HIS A 176 -11.70 6.13 -4.29
N ARG A 177 -11.80 6.86 -5.42
CA ARG A 177 -11.98 6.28 -6.75
C ARG A 177 -10.65 6.13 -7.48
N LEU A 178 -10.55 5.10 -8.30
CA LEU A 178 -9.50 5.01 -9.31
C LEU A 178 -9.68 6.11 -10.37
N ASP A 179 -8.59 6.47 -11.03
CA ASP A 179 -8.62 7.40 -12.16
C ASP A 179 -9.32 6.78 -13.37
N SER A 180 -10.08 7.60 -14.12
CA SER A 180 -10.58 7.18 -15.43
C SER A 180 -9.42 6.99 -16.40
N THR A 181 -9.43 5.91 -17.18
CA THR A 181 -8.41 5.61 -18.18
C THR A 181 -9.04 5.22 -19.52
N GLN A 182 -8.31 5.46 -20.60
CA GLN A 182 -8.65 4.98 -21.95
C GLN A 182 -7.80 3.75 -22.34
N ASP A 183 -7.01 3.23 -21.41
CA ASP A 183 -6.19 2.04 -21.61
C ASP A 183 -7.08 0.79 -21.79
N GLY A 184 -7.11 0.24 -23.01
CA GLY A 184 -7.91 -0.93 -23.36
C GLY A 184 -7.50 -2.23 -22.65
N HIS A 185 -6.38 -2.25 -21.93
CA HIS A 185 -5.97 -3.39 -21.11
C HIS A 185 -6.46 -3.31 -19.65
N VAL A 186 -7.07 -2.19 -19.26
CA VAL A 186 -7.65 -1.98 -17.93
C VAL A 186 -9.15 -2.26 -18.01
N LEU A 187 -9.62 -3.17 -17.16
CA LEU A 187 -11.03 -3.51 -17.04
C LEU A 187 -11.76 -2.43 -16.23
N ARG A 188 -13.10 -2.43 -16.32
CA ARG A 188 -13.94 -1.44 -15.61
C ARG A 188 -13.82 -1.51 -14.09
N ASP A 189 -13.39 -2.64 -13.56
CA ASP A 189 -13.10 -2.83 -12.14
C ASP A 189 -11.66 -2.41 -11.77
N GLY A 190 -10.89 -1.82 -12.68
CA GLY A 190 -9.52 -1.38 -12.41
C GLY A 190 -8.49 -2.50 -12.32
N SER A 191 -8.84 -3.74 -12.64
CA SER A 191 -7.88 -4.82 -12.87
C SER A 191 -7.34 -4.80 -14.31
N ASN A 192 -6.27 -5.55 -14.60
CA ASN A 192 -5.75 -5.71 -15.95
C ASN A 192 -5.70 -7.19 -16.35
N PHE A 193 -5.72 -7.45 -17.65
CA PHE A 193 -5.73 -8.83 -18.17
C PHE A 193 -4.47 -9.65 -17.76
N GLU A 194 -3.34 -8.97 -17.57
CA GLU A 194 -2.10 -9.60 -17.10
C GLU A 194 -2.18 -10.06 -15.63
N GLY A 195 -2.88 -9.32 -14.77
CA GLY A 195 -3.19 -9.73 -13.40
C GLY A 195 -4.00 -11.03 -13.35
N ILE A 196 -4.93 -11.21 -14.29
CA ILE A 196 -5.72 -12.44 -14.44
C ILE A 196 -4.84 -13.64 -14.84
N LEU A 197 -3.87 -13.45 -15.75
CA LEU A 197 -2.91 -14.50 -16.12
C LEU A 197 -1.94 -14.85 -14.97
N ARG A 198 -1.56 -13.88 -14.15
CA ARG A 198 -0.74 -14.11 -12.96
C ARG A 198 -1.48 -14.93 -11.90
N LYS A 199 -2.81 -14.75 -11.75
CA LYS A 199 -3.65 -15.58 -10.88
C LYS A 199 -3.60 -17.06 -11.29
N LEU A 200 -3.66 -17.35 -12.59
CA LEU A 200 -3.55 -18.72 -13.12
C LEU A 200 -2.16 -19.35 -12.86
N HIS A 201 -1.09 -18.55 -12.90
CA HIS A 201 0.27 -19.03 -12.66
C HIS A 201 0.60 -19.20 -11.16
N LEU A 202 0.05 -18.37 -10.28
CA LEU A 202 0.22 -18.48 -8.82
C LEU A 202 -0.62 -19.59 -8.18
N SER A 203 -1.71 -20.01 -8.82
CA SER A 203 -2.52 -21.16 -8.41
C SER A 203 -1.97 -22.52 -8.88
N ALA A 204 -0.94 -22.53 -9.74
CA ALA A 204 -0.33 -23.77 -10.21
C ALA A 204 0.70 -24.27 -9.18
N PRO A 205 0.67 -25.56 -8.77
CA PRO A 205 1.74 -26.12 -7.95
C PRO A 205 3.08 -26.03 -8.69
N PRO A 206 4.22 -25.88 -7.98
CA PRO A 206 5.53 -25.83 -8.62
C PRO A 206 5.71 -27.10 -9.46
N ILE A 207 5.89 -26.91 -10.77
CA ILE A 207 6.25 -27.99 -11.69
C ILE A 207 7.61 -28.52 -11.25
N ASN A 208 7.59 -29.63 -10.50
CA ASN A 208 8.79 -30.35 -10.14
C ASN A 208 9.32 -30.99 -11.41
N ARG A 209 10.21 -30.29 -12.12
CA ARG A 209 10.83 -30.77 -13.35
C ARG A 209 11.91 -31.80 -12.97
N THR A 210 11.48 -32.98 -12.53
CA THR A 210 12.35 -34.15 -12.55
C THR A 210 12.61 -34.47 -14.01
N TYR A 211 13.76 -34.03 -14.52
CA TYR A 211 14.32 -34.54 -15.76
C TYR A 211 14.45 -36.05 -15.60
N GLY A 212 13.54 -36.79 -16.24
CA GLY A 212 13.67 -38.23 -16.40
C GLY A 212 14.99 -38.50 -17.11
N LYS A 213 15.89 -39.23 -16.44
CA LYS A 213 17.02 -39.86 -17.10
C LYS A 213 16.47 -40.80 -18.15
N ASP A 214 16.81 -40.55 -19.40
CA ASP A 214 16.60 -41.45 -20.52
C ASP A 214 17.39 -42.75 -20.28
N PRO A 215 16.76 -43.94 -20.17
CA PRO A 215 17.45 -45.19 -19.96
C PRO A 215 17.72 -45.87 -21.31
N ARG A 216 18.40 -45.21 -22.25
CA ARG A 216 18.92 -45.86 -23.48
C ARG A 216 20.26 -45.27 -23.93
N ALA A 217 21.30 -45.54 -23.16
CA ALA A 217 22.67 -45.56 -23.66
C ALA A 217 23.39 -46.74 -23.00
N GLY A 218 23.44 -47.86 -23.73
CA GLY A 218 24.02 -49.11 -23.28
C GLY A 218 23.90 -50.18 -24.35
N SER A 219 24.75 -50.09 -25.37
CA SER A 219 25.20 -51.19 -26.22
C SER A 219 26.59 -50.84 -26.73
#